data_AF-A0A402AG74-F1
#
_entry.id   AF-A0A402AG74-F1
#
_cell.length_a   1.000
_cell.length_b   1.000
_cell.length_c   1.000
_cell.angle_alpha   90.00
_cell.angle_beta   90.00
_cell.angle_gamma   90.00
#
_symmetry.space_group_name_H-M   'P 1'
#
loop_
_entity.id
_entity.type
_entity.pdbx_description
1 polymer ?
#
loop_
_entity_poly.entity_id
_entity_poly.type
_entity_poly.pdbx_seq_one_letter_code
_entity_poly.pdbx_strand_id
1 'polypeptide(L)'
;MERYCICAGDALIPVYAFVGVGHYTPALICLIPVAALLGIALNLANSLPDIAEDAANKARTLAVVLGEQRTRLACPLLILATEVLVIIFAVMNVVNMRAWIIWPTLGLVFMLVVWLFGWSYRGLRPLNYRHYFLLVVCTCLLLASGWLTSIFLV
;
A
#
# COMPACT_ATOMS: atom_id res chain seq x y z
N MET A 1 -11.19 10.01 -23.68
CA MET A 1 -11.11 8.67 -23.03
C MET A 1 -9.67 8.23 -22.76
N GLU A 2 -8.64 9.06 -23.03
CA GLU A 2 -7.22 8.65 -22.89
C GLU A 2 -6.58 8.84 -21.51
N ARG A 3 -7.18 9.64 -20.60
CA ARG A 3 -6.55 9.94 -19.30
C ARG A 3 -6.68 8.84 -18.25
N TYR A 4 -7.59 7.87 -18.44
CA TYR A 4 -7.76 6.75 -17.50
C TYR A 4 -6.71 5.64 -17.69
N CYS A 5 -6.04 5.57 -18.85
CA CYS A 5 -5.00 4.57 -19.11
C CYS A 5 -3.66 4.89 -18.41
N ILE A 6 -3.40 6.17 -18.12
CA ILE A 6 -2.10 6.57 -17.56
C ILE A 6 -1.98 6.19 -16.08
N CYS A 7 -3.05 6.37 -15.28
CA CYS A 7 -3.04 5.98 -13.86
C CYS A 7 -2.97 4.46 -13.62
N ALA A 8 -3.44 3.65 -14.57
CA ALA A 8 -3.26 2.19 -14.49
C ALA A 8 -1.81 1.78 -14.80
N GLY A 9 -1.10 2.57 -15.61
CA GLY A 9 0.29 2.32 -16.00
C GLY A 9 1.25 2.27 -14.81
N ASP A 10 1.14 3.21 -13.88
CA ASP A 10 2.07 3.31 -12.74
C ASP A 10 1.98 2.10 -11.79
N ALA A 11 0.78 1.52 -11.63
CA ALA A 11 0.57 0.30 -10.86
C ALA A 11 1.05 -0.97 -11.58
N LEU A 12 1.22 -0.92 -12.91
CA LEU A 12 1.62 -2.05 -13.76
C LEU A 12 3.15 -2.15 -13.95
N ILE A 13 3.91 -1.08 -13.69
CA ILE A 13 5.39 -1.07 -13.82
C ILE A 13 6.06 -2.18 -12.99
N PRO A 14 5.70 -2.43 -11.71
CA PRO A 14 6.29 -3.51 -10.93
C PRO A 14 5.97 -4.90 -11.50
N VAL A 15 4.77 -5.07 -12.07
CA VAL A 15 4.30 -6.33 -12.66
C VAL A 15 5.05 -6.62 -13.96
N TYR A 16 5.28 -5.61 -14.80
CA TYR A 16 6.07 -5.76 -16.02
C TYR A 16 7.55 -6.02 -15.75
N ALA A 17 8.13 -5.34 -14.76
CA ALA A 17 9.50 -5.63 -14.31
C ALA A 17 9.61 -7.08 -13.80
N PHE A 18 8.55 -7.60 -13.16
CA PHE A 18 8.50 -8.95 -12.64
C PHE A 18 8.41 -10.03 -13.72
N VAL A 19 7.54 -9.84 -14.72
CA VAL A 19 7.39 -10.77 -15.86
C VAL A 19 8.68 -10.87 -16.69
N GLY A 20 9.47 -9.80 -16.74
CA GLY A 20 10.74 -9.77 -17.47
C GLY A 20 11.89 -10.61 -16.86
N VAL A 21 11.80 -11.01 -15.59
CA VAL A 21 12.93 -11.62 -14.85
C VAL A 21 12.98 -13.15 -14.94
N GLY A 22 11.97 -13.83 -15.50
CA GLY A 22 12.05 -15.25 -15.89
C GLY A 22 12.22 -16.30 -14.77
N HIS A 23 12.36 -15.89 -13.50
CA HIS A 23 12.47 -16.78 -12.35
C HIS A 23 11.14 -16.84 -11.57
N TYR A 24 10.42 -17.94 -11.76
CA TYR A 24 9.15 -18.19 -11.07
C TYR A 24 9.38 -18.93 -9.74
N THR A 25 9.20 -18.24 -8.62
CA THR A 25 9.00 -18.89 -7.31
C THR A 25 7.57 -18.65 -6.82
N PRO A 26 6.90 -19.65 -6.21
CA PRO A 26 5.52 -19.50 -5.69
C PRO A 26 5.35 -18.29 -4.77
N ALA A 27 6.39 -17.95 -4.01
CA ALA A 27 6.43 -16.79 -3.14
C ALA A 27 6.19 -15.44 -3.86
N LEU A 28 6.56 -15.35 -5.14
CA LEU A 28 6.39 -14.13 -5.93
C LEU A 28 4.97 -13.97 -6.47
N ILE A 29 4.22 -15.07 -6.62
CA ILE A 29 2.79 -15.01 -6.96
C ILE A 29 2.01 -14.46 -5.76
N CYS A 30 2.39 -14.83 -4.53
CA CYS A 30 1.82 -14.29 -3.30
C CYS A 30 2.08 -12.78 -3.11
N LEU A 31 3.08 -12.23 -3.80
CA LEU A 31 3.37 -10.80 -3.82
C LEU A 31 2.34 -10.00 -4.63
N ILE A 32 1.62 -10.62 -5.58
CA ILE A 32 0.62 -9.93 -6.41
C ILE A 32 -0.50 -9.31 -5.56
N PRO A 33 -1.22 -10.06 -4.70
CA PRO A 33 -2.29 -9.46 -3.90
C PRO A 33 -1.75 -8.46 -2.86
N VAL A 34 -0.55 -8.67 -2.34
CA VAL A 34 0.14 -7.74 -1.42
C VAL A 34 0.45 -6.42 -2.12
N ALA A 35 1.08 -6.48 -3.30
CA ALA A 35 1.43 -5.32 -4.10
C ALA A 35 0.20 -4.56 -4.60
N ALA A 36 -0.88 -5.28 -4.95
CA ALA A 36 -2.14 -4.65 -5.35
C ALA A 36 -2.73 -3.81 -4.20
N LEU A 37 -2.78 -4.34 -2.98
CA LEU A 37 -3.31 -3.60 -1.82
C LEU A 37 -2.46 -2.38 -1.48
N LEU A 38 -1.13 -2.53 -1.46
CA LEU A 38 -0.22 -1.41 -1.20
C LEU A 38 -0.26 -0.36 -2.32
N GLY A 39 -0.35 -0.78 -3.58
CA GLY A 39 -0.48 0.11 -4.72
C GLY A 39 -1.77 0.93 -4.68
N ILE A 40 -2.90 0.31 -4.32
CA ILE A 40 -4.16 1.04 -4.13
C ILE A 40 -4.04 2.02 -2.96
N ALA A 41 -3.43 1.63 -1.83
CA ALA A 41 -3.23 2.51 -0.68
C ALA A 41 -2.37 3.74 -1.04
N LEU A 42 -1.28 3.53 -1.77
CA LEU A 42 -0.40 4.60 -2.25
C LEU A 42 -1.11 5.54 -3.22
N ASN A 43 -1.87 4.97 -4.17
CA ASN A 43 -2.64 5.75 -5.13
C ASN A 43 -3.68 6.64 -4.41
N LEU A 44 -4.43 6.07 -3.45
CA LEU A 44 -5.40 6.83 -2.65
C LEU A 44 -4.74 7.92 -1.81
N ALA A 45 -3.57 7.64 -1.22
CA ALA A 45 -2.81 8.62 -0.44
C ALA A 45 -2.27 9.76 -1.31
N ASN A 46 -1.84 9.46 -2.54
CA ASN A 46 -1.34 10.44 -3.50
C ASN A 46 -2.45 11.34 -4.05
N SER A 47 -3.65 10.78 -4.29
CA SER A 47 -4.79 11.54 -4.80
C SER A 47 -5.51 12.37 -3.73
N LEU A 48 -5.21 12.14 -2.44
CA LEU A 48 -5.90 12.75 -1.30
C LEU A 48 -5.91 14.29 -1.27
N PRO A 49 -4.79 15.02 -1.54
CA PRO A 49 -4.81 16.48 -1.62
C PRO A 49 -5.61 17.01 -2.83
N ASP A 50 -5.70 16.24 -3.90
CA ASP A 50 -6.26 16.68 -5.19
C ASP A 50 -7.75 16.35 -5.35
N ILE A 51 -8.36 15.63 -4.39
CA ILE A 51 -9.78 15.19 -4.46
C ILE A 51 -10.74 16.36 -4.76
N ALA A 52 -10.53 17.50 -4.12
CA ALA A 52 -11.42 18.66 -4.29
C ALA A 52 -11.31 19.26 -5.70
N GLU A 53 -10.09 19.33 -6.24
CA GLU A 53 -9.83 19.83 -7.59
C GLU A 53 -10.31 18.83 -8.65
N ASP A 54 -10.06 17.54 -8.46
CA ASP A 54 -10.54 16.46 -9.32
C ASP A 54 -12.07 16.41 -9.38
N ALA A 55 -12.74 16.60 -8.24
CA ALA A 55 -14.20 16.67 -8.17
C ALA A 55 -14.75 17.88 -8.94
N ALA A 56 -14.12 19.06 -8.80
CA ALA A 56 -14.49 20.26 -9.54
C ALA A 56 -14.31 20.08 -11.07
N ASN A 57 -13.27 19.33 -11.47
CA ASN A 57 -12.99 18.98 -12.85
C ASN A 57 -13.82 17.80 -13.40
N LYS A 58 -14.81 17.30 -12.63
CA LYS A 58 -15.67 16.14 -12.97
C LYS A 58 -14.89 14.84 -13.25
N ALA A 59 -13.67 14.71 -12.71
CA ALA A 59 -12.92 13.46 -12.77
C ALA A 59 -13.60 12.40 -11.89
N ARG A 60 -13.67 11.15 -12.36
CA ARG A 60 -14.23 10.02 -11.60
C ARG A 60 -13.12 9.10 -11.10
N THR A 61 -12.19 9.66 -10.32
CA THR A 61 -11.13 8.88 -9.67
C THR A 61 -11.70 8.10 -8.48
N LEU A 62 -11.04 7.01 -8.07
CA LEU A 62 -11.49 6.17 -6.96
C LEU A 62 -11.63 6.99 -5.66
N ALA A 63 -10.72 7.95 -5.46
CA ALA A 63 -10.72 8.86 -4.32
C ALA A 63 -11.89 9.87 -4.35
N VAL A 64 -12.26 10.37 -5.53
CA VAL A 64 -13.45 11.24 -5.70
C VAL A 64 -14.75 10.47 -5.44
N VAL A 65 -14.84 9.22 -5.90
CA VAL A 65 -16.03 8.37 -5.66
C VAL A 65 -16.15 8.01 -4.16
N LEU A 66 -15.03 7.75 -3.48
CA LEU A 66 -15.03 7.50 -2.03
C LEU A 66 -15.29 8.77 -1.22
N GLY A 67 -14.84 9.92 -1.70
CA GLY A 67 -14.79 11.17 -0.95
C GLY A 67 -13.62 11.22 0.03
N GLU A 68 -13.27 12.43 0.47
CA GLU A 68 -12.07 12.67 1.29
C GLU A 68 -12.06 11.85 2.58
N GLN A 69 -13.15 11.88 3.35
CA GLN A 69 -13.22 11.22 4.65
C GLN A 69 -13.05 9.70 4.54
N ARG A 70 -13.65 9.07 3.53
CA ARG A 70 -13.51 7.62 3.32
C ARG A 70 -12.13 7.26 2.77
N THR A 71 -11.57 8.08 1.89
CA THR A 71 -10.19 7.89 1.36
C THR A 71 -9.16 7.91 2.50
N ARG A 72 -9.33 8.80 3.48
CA ARG A 72 -8.47 8.87 4.68
C ARG A 72 -8.50 7.61 5.54
N LEU A 73 -9.64 6.94 5.63
CA LEU A 73 -9.77 5.68 6.38
C LEU A 73 -9.38 4.46 5.52
N ALA A 74 -9.60 4.52 4.22
CA ALA A 74 -9.27 3.45 3.29
C ALA A 74 -7.76 3.16 3.25
N CYS A 75 -6.90 4.19 3.31
CA CYS A 75 -5.45 4.00 3.29
C CYS A 75 -4.95 3.10 4.42
N PRO A 76 -5.16 3.41 5.73
CA PRO A 76 -4.70 2.55 6.81
C PRO A 76 -5.42 1.19 6.84
N LEU A 77 -6.68 1.11 6.39
CA LEU A 77 -7.40 -0.17 6.25
C LEU A 77 -6.75 -1.09 5.21
N LEU A 78 -6.33 -0.56 4.07
CA LEU A 78 -5.66 -1.34 3.02
C LEU A 78 -4.28 -1.82 3.46
N ILE A 79 -3.52 -0.99 4.19
CA ILE A 79 -2.24 -1.39 4.76
C ILE A 79 -2.46 -2.48 5.82
N LEU A 80 -3.45 -2.33 6.69
CA LEU A 80 -3.81 -3.35 7.68
C LEU A 80 -4.25 -4.66 7.01
N ALA A 81 -5.05 -4.60 5.95
CA ALA A 81 -5.44 -5.78 5.18
C ALA A 81 -4.23 -6.46 4.54
N THR A 82 -3.25 -5.67 4.07
CA THR A 82 -1.98 -6.20 3.56
C THR A 82 -1.22 -6.92 4.67
N GLU A 83 -1.09 -6.31 5.84
CA GLU A 83 -0.43 -6.88 7.01
C GLU A 83 -1.05 -8.23 7.43
N VAL A 84 -2.38 -8.29 7.52
CA VAL A 84 -3.12 -9.53 7.81
C VAL A 84 -2.83 -10.59 6.75
N LEU A 85 -2.80 -10.21 5.47
CA LEU A 85 -2.48 -11.12 4.39
C LEU A 85 -1.04 -11.66 4.50
N VAL A 86 -0.07 -10.82 4.88
CA VAL A 86 1.31 -11.24 5.17
C VAL A 86 1.35 -12.28 6.29
N ILE A 87 0.63 -12.04 7.38
CA ILE A 87 0.54 -12.97 8.52
C ILE A 87 -0.04 -14.31 8.08
N ILE A 88 -1.10 -14.31 7.27
CA ILE A 88 -1.70 -15.54 6.73
C ILE A 88 -0.67 -16.32 5.93
N PHE A 89 0.06 -15.66 5.03
CA PHE A 89 1.09 -16.30 4.22
C PHE A 89 2.27 -16.84 5.05
N ALA A 90 2.65 -16.14 6.13
CA ALA A 90 3.67 -16.58 7.07
C ALA A 90 3.23 -17.84 7.85
N VAL A 91 2.01 -17.83 8.40
CA VAL A 91 1.47 -18.95 9.20
C VAL A 91 1.24 -20.20 8.34
N MET A 92 0.77 -20.01 7.11
CA MET A 92 0.56 -21.12 6.17
C MET A 92 1.87 -21.72 5.62
N ASN A 93 3.04 -21.16 5.97
CA ASN A 93 4.34 -21.56 5.43
C ASN A 93 4.38 -21.61 3.89
N VAL A 94 3.58 -20.77 3.22
CA VAL A 94 3.57 -20.67 1.75
C VAL A 94 4.91 -20.13 1.24
N VAL A 95 5.60 -19.38 2.09
CA VAL A 95 6.91 -18.81 1.85
C VAL A 95 7.80 -19.13 3.04
N ASN A 96 9.03 -19.58 2.79
CA ASN A 96 10.05 -19.73 3.83
C ASN A 96 10.48 -18.34 4.33
N MET A 97 9.83 -17.86 5.39
CA MET A 97 10.09 -16.54 5.97
C MET A 97 10.94 -16.66 7.23
N ARG A 98 11.98 -15.82 7.35
CA ARG A 98 12.74 -15.70 8.60
C ARG A 98 11.92 -14.99 9.66
N ALA A 99 11.42 -15.77 10.63
CA ALA A 99 10.60 -15.30 11.75
C ALA A 99 11.20 -14.06 12.47
N TRP A 100 12.51 -14.04 12.68
CA TRP A 100 13.19 -12.95 13.38
C TRP A 100 13.25 -11.62 12.61
N ILE A 101 13.02 -11.62 11.29
CA ILE A 101 12.91 -10.40 10.47
C ILE A 101 11.44 -10.00 10.34
N ILE A 102 10.55 -10.95 10.05
CA ILE A 102 9.15 -10.64 9.74
C ILE A 102 8.37 -10.13 10.96
N TRP A 103 8.55 -10.73 12.15
CA TRP A 103 7.84 -10.32 13.36
C TRP A 103 8.12 -8.88 13.80
N PRO A 104 9.38 -8.39 13.86
CA PRO A 104 9.63 -6.99 14.19
C PRO A 104 9.15 -6.04 13.10
N THR A 105 9.23 -6.42 11.82
CA THR A 105 8.65 -5.60 10.73
C THR A 105 7.15 -5.45 10.92
N LEU A 106 6.42 -6.54 11.15
CA LEU A 106 4.97 -6.50 11.39
C LEU A 106 4.63 -5.65 12.62
N GLY A 107 5.34 -5.85 13.74
CA GLY A 107 5.13 -5.04 14.94
C GLY A 107 5.32 -3.53 14.70
N LEU A 108 6.34 -3.15 13.93
CA LEU A 108 6.60 -1.75 13.60
C LEU A 108 5.54 -1.19 12.63
N VAL A 109 5.12 -1.97 11.63
CA VAL A 109 4.05 -1.61 10.68
C VAL A 109 2.73 -1.43 11.42
N PHE A 110 2.37 -2.34 12.32
CA PHE A 110 1.17 -2.22 13.15
C PHE A 110 1.15 -0.92 13.93
N MET A 111 2.26 -0.54 14.57
CA MET A 111 2.37 0.75 15.28
C MET A 111 2.16 1.95 14.36
N LEU A 112 2.73 1.92 13.15
CA LEU A 112 2.55 2.97 12.14
C LEU A 112 1.11 3.03 11.62
N VAL A 113 0.43 1.90 11.46
CA VAL A 113 -0.98 1.83 11.06
C VAL A 113 -1.88 2.40 12.16
N VAL A 114 -1.66 2.06 13.42
CA VAL A 114 -2.39 2.64 14.57
C VAL A 114 -2.21 4.16 14.60
N TRP A 115 -0.99 4.63 14.34
CA TRP A 115 -0.69 6.05 14.23
C TRP A 115 -1.45 6.72 13.07
N LEU A 116 -1.48 6.09 11.88
CA LEU A 116 -2.28 6.55 10.74
C LEU A 116 -3.75 6.63 11.06
N PHE A 117 -4.32 5.61 11.73
CA PHE A 117 -5.71 5.61 12.15
C PHE A 117 -6.03 6.78 13.09
N GLY A 118 -5.19 7.00 14.10
CA GLY A 118 -5.34 8.13 15.02
C GLY A 118 -5.26 9.48 14.30
N TRP A 119 -4.36 9.60 13.32
CA TRP A 119 -4.22 10.81 12.52
C TRP A 119 -5.44 11.03 11.61
N SER A 120 -5.92 9.99 10.93
CA SER A 120 -7.11 10.05 10.06
C SER A 120 -8.38 10.44 10.83
N TYR A 121 -8.49 10.03 12.10
CA TYR A 121 -9.63 10.39 12.95
C TYR A 121 -9.60 11.85 13.43
N ARG A 122 -8.41 12.45 13.61
CA ARG A 122 -8.25 13.83 14.10
C ARG A 122 -8.48 14.90 13.04
N GLY A 123 -8.69 14.51 11.78
CA GLY A 123 -8.88 15.42 10.65
C GLY A 123 -7.56 16.03 10.18
N LEU A 124 -7.31 15.95 8.86
CA LEU A 124 -6.11 16.53 8.25
C LEU A 124 -6.31 18.03 8.03
N ARG A 125 -5.35 18.85 8.49
CA ARG A 125 -5.20 20.23 8.00
C ARG A 125 -4.50 20.19 6.64
N PRO A 126 -4.70 21.18 5.74
CA PRO A 126 -4.13 21.16 4.39
C PRO A 126 -2.60 21.06 4.34
N LEU A 127 -1.89 21.57 5.34
CA LEU A 127 -0.42 21.43 5.46
C LEU A 127 0.05 20.00 5.84
N ASN A 128 -0.85 19.12 6.29
CA ASN A 128 -0.51 17.79 6.81
C ASN A 128 -0.63 16.65 5.79
N TYR A 129 -1.15 16.89 4.57
CA TYR A 129 -1.28 15.83 3.55
C TYR A 129 0.08 15.27 3.11
N ARG A 130 1.13 16.11 3.02
CA ARG A 130 2.49 15.66 2.66
C ARG A 130 3.07 14.69 3.70
N HIS A 131 2.95 15.03 4.98
CA HIS A 131 3.43 14.18 6.08
C HIS A 131 2.66 12.87 6.14
N TYR A 132 1.33 12.94 5.95
CA TYR A 132 0.48 11.77 5.88
C TYR A 132 0.87 10.84 4.72
N PHE A 133 1.06 11.39 3.53
CA PHE A 133 1.51 10.64 2.36
C PHE A 133 2.89 10.00 2.59
N LEU A 134 3.86 10.75 3.10
CA LEU A 134 5.18 10.22 3.43
C LEU A 134 5.11 9.07 4.44
N LEU A 135 4.23 9.17 5.43
CA LEU A 135 4.06 8.12 6.43
C LEU A 135 3.44 6.86 5.82
N VAL A 136 2.45 7.01 4.92
CA VAL A 136 1.90 5.88 4.13
C VAL A 136 3.01 5.24 3.28
N VAL A 137 3.77 6.03 2.51
CA VAL A 137 4.88 5.55 1.67
C VAL A 137 5.91 4.80 2.50
N CYS A 138 6.37 5.38 3.60
CA CYS A 138 7.33 4.74 4.50
C CYS A 138 6.79 3.42 5.06
N THR A 139 5.51 3.36 5.42
CA THR A 139 4.88 2.14 5.94
C THR A 139 4.80 1.05 4.87
N CYS A 140 4.41 1.41 3.64
CA CYS A 140 4.38 0.50 2.50
C CYS A 140 5.78 -0.03 2.16
N LEU A 141 6.79 0.85 2.13
CA LEU A 141 8.18 0.48 1.85
C LEU A 141 8.76 -0.41 2.95
N LEU A 142 8.48 -0.11 4.22
CA LEU A 142 8.91 -0.93 5.35
C LEU A 142 8.32 -2.34 5.27
N LEU A 143 7.02 -2.46 5.01
CA LEU A 143 6.35 -3.76 4.89
C LEU A 143 6.89 -4.54 3.69
N ALA A 144 7.02 -3.89 2.52
CA ALA A 144 7.53 -4.52 1.31
C ALA A 144 9.00 -4.96 1.46
N SER A 145 9.85 -4.11 2.02
CA SER A 145 11.27 -4.44 2.25
C SER A 145 11.46 -5.51 3.31
N GLY A 146 10.71 -5.46 4.43
CA GLY A 146 10.76 -6.49 5.46
C GLY A 146 10.29 -7.85 4.94
N TRP A 147 9.24 -7.87 4.11
CA TRP A 147 8.85 -9.08 3.39
C TRP A 147 9.98 -9.58 2.48
N LEU A 148 10.47 -8.76 1.56
CA LEU A 148 11.47 -9.18 0.56
C LEU A 148 12.77 -9.66 1.23
N THR A 149 13.25 -8.94 2.24
CA THR A 149 14.44 -9.34 3.01
C THR A 149 14.23 -10.66 3.74
N SER A 150 13.03 -10.92 4.26
CA SER A 150 12.71 -12.21 4.91
C SER A 150 12.74 -13.41 3.96
N ILE A 151 12.57 -13.18 2.65
CA ILE A 151 12.67 -14.20 1.60
C ILE A 151 14.12 -14.39 1.13
N PHE A 152 14.81 -13.29 0.79
CA PHE A 152 16.07 -13.36 0.02
C PHE A 152 17.32 -13.59 0.86
N LEU A 153 17.31 -13.21 2.14
CA LEU A 153 18.43 -13.48 3.04
C LEU A 153 18.34 -14.95 3.48
N VAL A 154 18.66 -15.89 2.58
CA VAL A 154 18.81 -17.33 2.86
C VAL A 154 20.22 -17.62 3.35
#